data_AF-A0A2S1SVJ7-F1
#
_entry.id   AF-A0A2S1SVJ7-F1
#
_cell.length_a   1.000
_cell.length_b   1.000
_cell.length_c   1.000
_cell.angle_alpha   90.00
_cell.angle_beta   90.00
_cell.angle_gamma   90.00
#
_symmetry.space_group_name_H-M   'P 1'
#
loop_
_entity.id
_entity.type
_entity.pdbx_description
1 polymer ?
#
loop_
_entity_poly.entity_id
_entity_poly.type
_entity_poly.pdbx_seq_one_letter_code
_entity_poly.pdbx_strand_id
1 'polypeptide(L)'
;MVSSWWSTTARKLTRPFAAVLRPRAESRPLGTACPVPVPDRAPAYVHGRLLLSCGARSCRLAEPRRVEISSRGVVNDPTPAQADAYAHRVASLSRSALIEALAAGRPDDLLGVAEASWVDFKRSPYDLASDKGKYELCKDVAAFANAHGGLLVLGVVAEKKNNQALEVATDLRPFPQSRVDVVKYVDTLNEYLRPRVAVSHHWYHDPARSAAEADHYYLVIEVEPVPEPSRYVLVRRMINDKERFVDGLAVPVRHGDRTVYMPSEDVYQLINEGVRARDAAAVGAALAPPGAEWGEQADQVLDELEQRQDWEEAPVLFWQSFPARPVTGILPGLHSNDGIKRGLKYQDVLRPSGFNFQDSTGRLQTLNGGLYLGRTRCAVWVRPDGLVTAGATATSDMLCWAMNDSAWAQRLNVHVLTEMTLEYFRIADRLVAPRVAGPWQHRVVTRRFQGDRPRSLGPGGSGLQAFLSDASAASADSWDQSWPADGDPERDAYEALVRVYALFGLDVSTNPDVDSDRVSEERLRAT
;
A
#
# COMPACT_ATOMS: atom_id res chain seq x y z
N MET A 1 -44.21 5.89 53.06
CA MET A 1 -45.59 6.43 53.10
C MET A 1 -45.54 7.90 52.75
N VAL A 2 -46.31 8.31 51.73
CA VAL A 2 -46.83 9.69 51.46
C VAL A 2 -45.76 10.73 51.08
N SER A 3 -45.46 10.92 49.78
CA SER A 3 -46.01 11.94 48.84
C SER A 3 -45.53 13.37 49.11
N SER A 4 -45.37 14.33 48.17
CA SER A 4 -45.32 14.52 46.72
C SER A 4 -45.09 16.03 46.53
N TRP A 5 -44.74 16.50 45.32
CA TRP A 5 -44.94 17.85 44.69
C TRP A 5 -43.94 17.92 43.50
N TRP A 6 -44.32 17.59 42.25
CA TRP A 6 -44.84 18.47 41.17
C TRP A 6 -43.94 19.70 40.89
N SER A 7 -43.49 20.07 39.68
CA SER A 7 -44.15 19.99 38.37
C SER A 7 -43.23 20.40 37.18
N THR A 8 -43.45 19.77 36.00
CA THR A 8 -43.57 20.37 34.64
C THR A 8 -42.33 21.05 33.99
N THR A 9 -41.85 20.65 32.81
CA THR A 9 -42.45 20.95 31.49
C THR A 9 -41.84 20.10 30.37
N ALA A 10 -42.67 19.33 29.66
CA ALA A 10 -42.34 18.72 28.37
C ALA A 10 -43.62 18.66 27.52
N ARG A 11 -43.60 19.24 26.30
CA ARG A 11 -44.51 18.84 25.21
C ARG A 11 -44.16 19.46 23.84
N LYS A 12 -44.40 18.61 22.82
CA LYS A 12 -44.53 18.83 21.35
C LYS A 12 -43.18 18.74 20.61
N LEU A 13 -42.95 17.81 19.68
CA LEU A 13 -43.80 17.36 18.58
C LEU A 13 -43.61 15.87 18.24
N THR A 14 -44.72 15.15 18.10
CA THR A 14 -44.85 13.87 17.38
C THR A 14 -45.75 14.09 16.16
N ARG A 15 -45.35 13.54 15.00
CA ARG A 15 -46.26 13.22 13.90
C ARG A 15 -45.86 11.85 13.32
N PRO A 16 -46.81 10.90 13.17
CA PRO A 16 -46.56 9.63 12.50
C PRO A 16 -46.97 9.71 11.02
N PHE A 17 -46.28 8.98 10.15
CA PHE A 17 -46.77 8.67 8.82
C PHE A 17 -47.20 7.20 8.79
N ALA A 18 -48.51 7.00 8.61
CA ALA A 18 -49.14 5.70 8.45
C ALA A 18 -49.10 5.27 6.98
N ALA A 19 -48.94 3.96 6.78
CA ALA A 19 -49.00 3.26 5.52
C ALA A 19 -50.41 3.30 4.89
N VAL A 20 -50.47 3.37 3.57
CA VAL A 20 -51.63 2.98 2.76
C VAL A 20 -51.12 2.11 1.60
N LEU A 21 -51.34 0.80 1.73
CA LEU A 21 -51.27 -0.17 0.64
C LEU A 21 -52.70 -0.44 0.15
N ARG A 22 -52.94 -0.31 -1.16
CA ARG A 22 -53.94 -1.12 -1.87
C ARG A 22 -53.46 -1.49 -3.28
N PRO A 23 -53.79 -2.70 -3.75
CA PRO A 23 -53.26 -3.28 -4.98
C PRO A 23 -54.15 -2.94 -6.19
N ARG A 24 -53.57 -2.98 -7.39
CA ARG A 24 -54.33 -3.17 -8.62
C ARG A 24 -53.57 -4.08 -9.58
N ALA A 25 -54.13 -5.25 -9.77
CA ALA A 25 -53.81 -6.17 -10.84
C ALA A 25 -54.51 -5.68 -12.12
N GLU A 26 -53.82 -5.70 -13.25
CA GLU A 26 -54.42 -5.86 -14.57
C GLU A 26 -53.39 -6.47 -15.52
N SER A 27 -53.88 -7.37 -16.35
CA SER A 27 -53.15 -8.36 -17.13
C SER A 27 -53.32 -8.09 -18.63
N ARG A 28 -52.42 -8.70 -19.43
CA ARG A 28 -52.48 -9.00 -20.90
C ARG A 28 -51.66 -8.07 -21.83
N PRO A 29 -51.34 -8.49 -23.09
CA PRO A 29 -50.25 -9.43 -23.40
C PRO A 29 -49.39 -9.00 -24.63
N LEU A 30 -48.36 -9.82 -24.90
CA LEU A 30 -47.60 -10.08 -26.15
C LEU A 30 -47.95 -9.26 -27.42
N GLY A 31 -46.94 -8.57 -27.95
CA GLY A 31 -46.91 -7.98 -29.29
C GLY A 31 -45.59 -8.32 -30.00
N THR A 32 -45.74 -8.74 -31.26
CA THR A 32 -44.81 -9.35 -32.22
C THR A 32 -43.65 -8.49 -32.73
N ALA A 33 -42.66 -9.21 -33.30
CA ALA A 33 -41.43 -8.77 -33.94
C ALA A 33 -41.59 -7.81 -35.14
N CYS A 34 -40.51 -7.08 -35.46
CA CYS A 34 -39.98 -6.94 -36.82
C CYS A 34 -38.56 -6.29 -36.84
N PRO A 35 -37.76 -6.52 -37.89
CA PRO A 35 -36.29 -6.40 -37.89
C PRO A 35 -35.76 -5.10 -38.54
N VAL A 36 -34.49 -4.77 -38.30
CA VAL A 36 -33.78 -3.66 -38.99
C VAL A 36 -32.41 -4.16 -39.48
N PRO A 37 -31.95 -3.75 -40.69
CA PRO A 37 -30.99 -4.51 -41.50
C PRO A 37 -29.53 -4.04 -41.40
N VAL A 38 -28.64 -4.93 -41.83
CA VAL A 38 -27.21 -4.74 -42.11
C VAL A 38 -27.01 -3.92 -43.39
N PRO A 39 -26.00 -3.05 -43.45
CA PRO A 39 -25.31 -2.77 -44.71
C PRO A 39 -23.85 -3.21 -44.67
N ASP A 40 -23.49 -3.82 -45.79
CA ASP A 40 -22.23 -4.45 -46.14
C ASP A 40 -21.47 -3.52 -47.12
N ARG A 41 -20.16 -3.72 -47.19
CA ARG A 41 -19.19 -3.28 -48.24
C ARG A 41 -18.37 -1.99 -48.07
N ALA A 42 -17.07 -2.23 -48.24
CA ALA A 42 -15.92 -1.34 -48.39
C ALA A 42 -15.87 -0.59 -49.74
N PRO A 43 -14.96 0.40 -49.88
CA PRO A 43 -14.46 0.83 -51.17
C PRO A 43 -12.96 0.55 -51.38
N ALA A 44 -12.65 0.24 -52.63
CA ALA A 44 -11.33 0.00 -53.20
C ALA A 44 -10.52 1.28 -53.42
N TYR A 45 -9.20 1.16 -53.28
CA TYR A 45 -8.19 2.14 -53.64
C TYR A 45 -7.95 2.16 -55.16
N VAL A 46 -7.93 3.36 -55.76
CA VAL A 46 -7.52 3.60 -57.15
C VAL A 46 -6.28 4.51 -57.17
N HIS A 47 -5.23 4.06 -57.85
CA HIS A 47 -4.02 4.81 -58.17
C HIS A 47 -4.28 5.90 -59.22
N GLY A 48 -3.77 7.11 -58.99
CA GLY A 48 -3.71 8.18 -59.99
C GLY A 48 -2.36 8.91 -59.95
N ARG A 49 -1.50 8.62 -60.93
CA ARG A 49 -0.32 9.42 -61.30
C ARG A 49 -0.79 10.65 -62.09
N LEU A 50 -0.25 11.84 -61.80
CA LEU A 50 -0.26 12.97 -62.73
C LEU A 50 1.13 13.61 -62.80
N LEU A 51 1.62 13.74 -64.03
CA LEU A 51 2.79 14.51 -64.48
C LEU A 51 2.32 15.87 -65.02
N LEU A 52 3.29 16.78 -65.26
CA LEU A 52 3.24 18.12 -65.91
C LEU A 52 3.39 19.26 -64.88
N SER A 53 4.15 20.34 -65.09
CA SER A 53 5.02 20.78 -66.20
C SER A 53 5.71 22.11 -65.81
N CYS A 54 6.88 22.31 -66.43
CA CYS A 54 7.67 23.53 -66.69
C CYS A 54 7.08 24.94 -66.45
N GLY A 55 7.94 25.86 -65.99
CA GLY A 55 7.75 27.31 -66.08
C GLY A 55 9.05 28.08 -65.79
N ALA A 56 9.76 28.47 -66.85
CA ALA A 56 11.00 29.25 -66.82
C ALA A 56 10.74 30.77 -66.69
N ARG A 57 11.58 31.50 -65.94
CA ARG A 57 11.94 32.90 -66.23
C ARG A 57 13.39 33.21 -65.85
N SER A 58 14.03 33.93 -66.76
CA SER A 58 15.42 34.38 -66.82
C SER A 58 15.57 35.78 -66.22
N CYS A 59 16.69 36.06 -65.55
CA CYS A 59 17.32 37.39 -65.50
C CYS A 59 18.85 37.24 -65.51
N ARG A 60 19.49 38.05 -66.35
CA ARG A 60 20.89 38.02 -66.78
C ARG A 60 21.79 38.95 -65.96
N LEU A 61 22.98 38.41 -65.67
CA LEU A 61 24.33 38.99 -65.86
C LEU A 61 24.87 40.05 -64.88
N ALA A 62 25.91 39.65 -64.13
CA ALA A 62 27.13 40.44 -63.90
C ALA A 62 28.29 39.49 -63.51
N GLU A 63 29.38 39.54 -64.28
CA GLU A 63 30.73 39.01 -63.99
C GLU A 63 31.73 40.12 -64.37
N PRO A 64 33.04 40.11 -63.98
CA PRO A 64 33.76 39.15 -63.13
C PRO A 64 34.66 39.82 -62.06
N ARG A 65 35.05 39.06 -61.02
CA ARG A 65 36.36 39.26 -60.35
C ARG A 65 37.01 37.91 -60.08
N ARG A 66 38.13 37.67 -60.76
CA ARG A 66 39.10 36.60 -60.45
C ARG A 66 39.65 36.85 -59.05
N VAL A 67 39.50 35.86 -58.16
CA VAL A 67 40.37 35.67 -57.00
C VAL A 67 40.75 34.19 -56.97
N GLU A 68 42.03 33.95 -56.78
CA GLU A 68 42.71 32.65 -56.87
C GLU A 68 42.17 31.63 -55.85
N ILE A 69 42.07 30.39 -56.33
CA ILE A 69 41.65 29.21 -55.57
C ILE A 69 42.82 28.75 -54.69
N SER A 70 42.64 28.81 -53.37
CA SER A 70 43.44 28.05 -52.40
C SER A 70 42.63 26.82 -51.97
N SER A 71 43.09 25.64 -52.37
CA SER A 71 42.52 24.34 -52.02
C SER A 71 42.76 24.00 -50.55
N ARG A 72 41.71 24.10 -49.73
CA ARG A 72 41.65 23.46 -48.40
C ARG A 72 40.32 22.73 -48.22
N GLY A 73 40.42 21.41 -48.11
CA GLY A 73 39.48 20.54 -47.39
C GLY A 73 38.09 20.37 -48.01
N VAL A 74 37.97 19.50 -49.01
CA VAL A 74 36.70 18.85 -49.38
C VAL A 74 36.22 18.05 -48.17
N VAL A 75 35.07 18.42 -47.62
CA VAL A 75 34.31 17.55 -46.70
C VAL A 75 33.77 16.42 -47.56
N ASN A 76 34.36 15.23 -47.44
CA ASN A 76 33.87 14.06 -48.17
C ASN A 76 32.51 13.66 -47.59
N ASP A 77 31.49 13.58 -48.45
CA ASP A 77 30.25 12.86 -48.13
C ASP A 77 30.60 11.42 -47.74
N PRO A 78 29.96 10.87 -46.69
CA PRO A 78 30.25 9.51 -46.25
C PRO A 78 29.94 8.51 -47.35
N THR A 79 30.84 7.55 -47.54
CA THR A 79 30.61 6.44 -48.47
C THR A 79 29.40 5.60 -48.02
N PRO A 80 28.69 4.89 -48.93
CA PRO A 80 27.58 4.00 -48.57
C PRO A 80 27.94 2.97 -47.49
N ALA A 81 29.19 2.48 -47.48
CA ALA A 81 29.70 1.58 -46.44
C ALA A 81 29.89 2.26 -45.07
N GLN A 82 30.22 3.57 -45.05
CA GLN A 82 30.27 4.37 -43.82
C GLN A 82 28.87 4.79 -43.36
N ALA A 83 27.94 5.03 -44.29
CA ALA A 83 26.53 5.26 -43.98
C ALA A 83 25.86 3.98 -43.43
N ASP A 84 26.17 2.80 -43.96
CA ASP A 84 25.71 1.50 -43.45
C ASP A 84 26.36 1.14 -42.10
N ALA A 85 27.65 1.45 -41.91
CA ALA A 85 28.32 1.31 -40.61
C ALA A 85 27.83 2.31 -39.56
N TYR A 86 27.29 3.46 -39.98
CA TYR A 86 26.68 4.48 -39.11
C TYR A 86 25.20 4.16 -38.84
N ALA A 87 24.47 3.60 -39.80
CA ALA A 87 23.10 3.11 -39.65
C ALA A 87 23.02 1.85 -38.76
N HIS A 88 24.04 0.99 -38.79
CA HIS A 88 24.18 -0.14 -37.86
C HIS A 88 24.75 0.24 -36.48
N ARG A 89 25.15 1.50 -36.27
CA ARG A 89 25.63 2.04 -34.99
C ARG A 89 24.60 2.85 -34.20
N VAL A 90 23.31 2.71 -34.51
CA VAL A 90 22.29 2.90 -33.45
C VAL A 90 22.35 1.65 -32.59
N ALA A 91 23.45 1.50 -31.85
CA ALA A 91 23.70 0.33 -31.03
C ALA A 91 22.65 0.32 -29.92
N SER A 92 21.66 -0.58 -30.03
CA SER A 92 20.80 -0.91 -28.90
C SER A 92 21.67 -1.64 -27.89
N LEU A 93 22.31 -0.88 -27.00
CA LEU A 93 23.04 -1.42 -25.88
C LEU A 93 22.03 -2.10 -24.94
N SER A 94 22.35 -3.24 -24.33
CA SER A 94 21.45 -3.84 -23.33
C SER A 94 21.59 -3.16 -21.97
N ARG A 95 20.61 -3.32 -21.07
CA ARG A 95 20.69 -2.84 -19.68
C ARG A 95 22.00 -3.26 -19.00
N SER A 96 22.33 -4.55 -19.08
CA SER A 96 23.56 -5.10 -18.49
C SER A 96 24.82 -4.53 -19.14
N ALA A 97 24.84 -4.38 -20.48
CA ALA A 97 25.99 -3.81 -21.17
C ALA A 97 26.23 -2.34 -20.78
N LEU A 98 25.17 -1.58 -20.48
CA LEU A 98 25.28 -0.17 -20.08
C LEU A 98 25.93 -0.07 -18.71
N ILE A 99 25.43 -0.87 -17.77
CA ILE A 99 25.97 -0.97 -16.42
C ILE A 99 27.42 -1.46 -16.45
N GLU A 100 27.74 -2.45 -17.29
CA GLU A 100 29.11 -2.95 -17.45
C GLU A 100 30.05 -1.88 -18.02
N ALA A 101 29.62 -1.12 -19.03
CA ALA A 101 30.40 -0.02 -19.59
C ALA A 101 30.74 1.04 -18.53
N LEU A 102 29.74 1.45 -17.73
CA LEU A 102 29.95 2.41 -16.65
C LEU A 102 30.83 1.83 -15.52
N ALA A 103 30.62 0.57 -15.12
CA ALA A 103 31.41 -0.10 -14.10
C ALA A 103 32.88 -0.29 -14.51
N ALA A 104 33.13 -0.53 -15.79
CA ALA A 104 34.46 -0.68 -16.36
C ALA A 104 35.17 0.65 -16.63
N GLY A 105 34.56 1.80 -16.30
CA GLY A 105 35.12 3.12 -16.59
C GLY A 105 35.20 3.43 -18.09
N ARG A 106 34.28 2.88 -18.89
CA ARG A 106 34.15 3.12 -20.34
C ARG A 106 32.84 3.84 -20.68
N PRO A 107 32.58 5.04 -20.13
CA PRO A 107 31.33 5.75 -20.39
C PRO A 107 31.18 6.19 -21.85
N ASP A 108 32.27 6.30 -22.61
CA ASP A 108 32.24 6.60 -24.04
C ASP A 108 31.50 5.54 -24.87
N ASP A 109 31.34 4.31 -24.35
CA ASP A 109 30.53 3.25 -24.97
C ASP A 109 29.02 3.62 -25.01
N LEU A 110 28.58 4.60 -24.20
CA LEU A 110 27.20 5.10 -24.22
C LEU A 110 26.96 6.09 -25.38
N LEU A 111 28.01 6.66 -26.00
CA LEU A 111 27.83 7.62 -27.09
C LEU A 111 27.22 6.96 -28.33
N GLY A 112 26.14 7.53 -28.83
CA GLY A 112 25.37 6.96 -29.95
C GLY A 112 24.29 5.96 -29.54
N VAL A 113 24.18 5.62 -28.25
CA VAL A 113 23.08 4.81 -27.73
C VAL A 113 21.79 5.64 -27.75
N ALA A 114 20.76 5.10 -28.38
CA ALA A 114 19.43 5.70 -28.39
C ALA A 114 18.71 5.44 -27.07
N GLU A 115 17.96 6.43 -26.59
CA GLU A 115 16.99 6.23 -25.52
C GLU A 115 15.95 5.18 -25.93
N ALA A 116 15.43 4.49 -24.93
CA ALA A 116 14.50 3.39 -25.12
C ALA A 116 13.46 3.34 -24.00
N SER A 117 12.63 2.31 -24.05
CA SER A 117 11.63 2.04 -23.00
C SER A 117 12.22 1.71 -21.64
N TRP A 118 13.51 1.39 -21.56
CA TRP A 118 14.20 0.96 -20.34
C TRP A 118 15.34 1.90 -19.92
N VAL A 119 15.67 2.94 -20.71
CA VAL A 119 16.73 3.91 -20.39
C VAL A 119 16.37 5.32 -20.82
N ASP A 120 16.68 6.28 -19.96
CA ASP A 120 16.50 7.72 -20.17
C ASP A 120 17.74 8.47 -19.64
N PHE A 121 18.31 9.33 -20.47
CA PHE A 121 19.55 10.06 -20.21
C PHE A 121 19.24 11.48 -19.77
N LYS A 122 19.72 11.84 -18.58
CA LYS A 122 19.57 13.19 -18.05
C LYS A 122 20.90 13.92 -18.04
N ARG A 123 20.94 15.08 -18.69
CA ARG A 123 22.14 15.94 -18.76
C ARG A 123 22.71 16.32 -17.39
N SER A 124 21.87 16.48 -16.38
CA SER A 124 22.26 16.94 -15.04
C SER A 124 21.34 16.35 -13.97
N PRO A 125 21.76 16.39 -12.69
CA PRO A 125 20.87 16.17 -11.56
C PRO A 125 19.56 16.95 -11.63
N TYR A 126 18.51 16.37 -11.06
CA TYR A 126 17.24 17.05 -10.82
C TYR A 126 17.43 18.13 -9.75
N ASP A 127 16.96 19.34 -10.05
CA ASP A 127 16.98 20.44 -9.10
C ASP A 127 15.83 20.33 -8.10
N LEU A 128 16.08 19.68 -6.96
CA LEU A 128 15.05 19.52 -5.92
C LEU A 128 14.74 20.82 -5.14
N ALA A 129 15.42 21.93 -5.42
CA ALA A 129 15.03 23.22 -4.88
C ALA A 129 13.80 23.80 -5.61
N SER A 130 13.53 23.37 -6.85
CA SER A 130 12.38 23.79 -7.63
C SER A 130 11.27 22.72 -7.64
N ASP A 131 10.01 23.17 -7.69
CA ASP A 131 8.87 22.27 -7.85
C ASP A 131 8.95 21.49 -9.16
N LYS A 132 9.49 22.13 -10.22
CA LYS A 132 9.82 21.49 -11.50
C LYS A 132 10.76 20.32 -11.37
N GLY A 133 11.92 20.49 -10.73
CA GLY A 133 12.86 19.37 -10.60
C GLY A 133 12.27 18.21 -9.78
N LYS A 134 11.51 18.51 -8.72
CA LYS A 134 10.78 17.48 -7.95
C LYS A 134 9.76 16.74 -8.82
N TYR A 135 8.96 17.46 -9.60
CA TYR A 135 7.97 16.88 -10.49
C TYR A 135 8.61 16.00 -11.57
N GLU A 136 9.67 16.47 -12.23
CA GLU A 136 10.36 15.72 -13.29
C GLU A 136 10.92 14.41 -12.75
N LEU A 137 11.55 14.42 -11.57
CA LEU A 137 12.00 13.19 -10.90
C LEU A 137 10.84 12.23 -10.66
N CYS A 138 9.74 12.71 -10.07
CA CYS A 138 8.57 11.88 -9.77
C CYS A 138 7.91 11.34 -11.05
N LYS A 139 7.78 12.17 -12.08
CA LYS A 139 7.20 11.81 -13.37
C LYS A 139 7.98 10.68 -14.03
N ASP A 140 9.31 10.81 -14.09
CA ASP A 140 10.16 9.86 -14.80
C ASP A 140 10.25 8.52 -14.04
N VAL A 141 10.36 8.56 -12.70
CA VAL A 141 10.32 7.34 -11.87
C VAL A 141 8.96 6.65 -11.97
N ALA A 142 7.86 7.39 -11.88
CA ALA A 142 6.52 6.80 -12.01
C ALA A 142 6.30 6.18 -13.41
N ALA A 143 6.81 6.82 -14.47
CA ALA A 143 6.69 6.30 -15.84
C ALA A 143 7.39 4.94 -15.99
N PHE A 144 8.61 4.80 -15.48
CA PHE A 144 9.32 3.51 -15.49
C PHE A 144 8.64 2.46 -14.61
N ALA A 145 8.22 2.84 -13.40
CA ALA A 145 7.53 1.95 -12.46
C ALA A 145 6.19 1.42 -13.02
N ASN A 146 5.48 2.23 -13.80
CA ASN A 146 4.25 1.84 -14.50
C ASN A 146 4.49 1.00 -15.76
N ALA A 147 5.73 0.92 -16.24
CA ALA A 147 6.14 0.09 -17.36
C ALA A 147 6.92 -1.14 -16.84
N HIS A 148 8.00 -1.53 -17.51
CA HIS A 148 8.82 -2.69 -17.16
C HIS A 148 10.01 -2.35 -16.25
N GLY A 149 9.98 -1.18 -15.58
CA GLY A 149 11.15 -0.62 -14.92
C GLY A 149 12.14 0.00 -15.91
N GLY A 150 13.28 0.45 -15.40
CA GLY A 150 14.32 1.04 -16.24
C GLY A 150 15.39 1.80 -15.47
N LEU A 151 16.25 2.49 -16.23
CA LEU A 151 17.39 3.25 -15.74
C LEU A 151 17.22 4.73 -16.10
N LEU A 152 17.36 5.59 -15.08
CA LEU A 152 17.65 7.01 -15.28
C LEU A 152 19.15 7.21 -15.12
N VAL A 153 19.83 7.59 -16.19
CA VAL A 153 21.29 7.76 -16.20
C VAL A 153 21.61 9.26 -16.24
N LEU A 154 22.05 9.80 -15.11
CA LEU A 154 22.36 11.21 -14.95
C LEU A 154 23.82 11.48 -15.30
N GLY A 155 24.05 12.59 -16.00
CA GLY A 155 25.34 13.01 -16.51
C GLY A 155 25.58 12.64 -17.99
N VAL A 156 24.54 12.24 -18.71
CA VAL A 156 24.62 11.95 -20.15
C VAL A 156 23.68 12.89 -20.88
N VAL A 157 24.18 13.57 -21.91
CA VAL A 157 23.38 14.45 -22.75
C VAL A 157 22.81 13.60 -23.88
N ALA A 158 21.48 13.59 -24.00
CA ALA A 158 20.82 13.09 -25.18
C ALA A 158 20.25 14.24 -26.00
N GLU A 159 20.29 14.10 -27.32
CA GLU A 159 19.71 15.05 -28.26
C GLU A 159 18.89 14.31 -29.30
N LYS A 160 17.80 14.94 -29.72
CA LYS A 160 16.99 14.44 -30.84
C LYS A 160 17.74 14.69 -32.16
N LYS A 161 18.09 13.62 -32.88
CA LYS A 161 18.70 13.75 -34.20
C LYS A 161 17.68 14.22 -35.24
N ASN A 162 18.06 15.16 -36.11
CA ASN A 162 17.25 15.60 -37.25
C ASN A 162 16.83 14.37 -38.07
N ASN A 163 15.51 14.19 -38.27
CA ASN A 163 14.86 13.04 -38.93
C ASN A 163 14.73 11.73 -38.13
N GLN A 164 15.04 11.70 -36.83
CA GLN A 164 14.75 10.54 -35.97
C GLN A 164 13.78 10.92 -34.85
N ALA A 165 12.90 9.98 -34.48
CA ALA A 165 11.97 10.19 -33.37
C ALA A 165 12.66 10.06 -32.00
N LEU A 166 13.80 9.36 -31.95
CA LEU A 166 14.52 8.99 -30.74
C LEU A 166 15.57 10.02 -30.34
N GLU A 167 15.72 10.21 -29.03
CA GLU A 167 16.87 10.91 -28.46
C GLU A 167 18.08 9.96 -28.39
N VAL A 168 19.27 10.49 -28.65
CA VAL A 168 20.52 9.70 -28.71
C VAL A 168 21.55 10.38 -27.84
N ALA A 169 22.30 9.60 -27.05
CA ALA A 169 23.42 10.11 -26.26
C ALA A 169 24.49 10.74 -27.18
N THR A 170 24.75 12.04 -27.01
CA THR A 170 25.67 12.83 -27.85
C THR A 170 26.88 13.35 -27.08
N ASP A 171 26.76 13.54 -25.77
CA ASP A 171 27.81 14.15 -24.94
C ASP A 171 27.77 13.58 -23.50
N LEU A 172 28.91 13.62 -22.82
CA LEU A 172 29.09 13.09 -21.47
C LEU A 172 29.46 14.21 -20.51
N ARG A 173 28.65 14.39 -19.48
CA ARG A 173 28.75 15.44 -18.46
C ARG A 173 28.64 14.84 -17.06
N PRO A 174 29.62 14.03 -16.64
CA PRO A 174 29.65 13.56 -15.26
C PRO A 174 29.76 14.76 -14.31
N PHE A 175 29.47 14.56 -13.04
CA PHE A 175 29.42 15.65 -12.05
C PHE A 175 29.88 15.21 -10.67
N PRO A 176 30.30 16.13 -9.79
CA PRO A 176 30.67 15.81 -8.41
C PRO A 176 29.48 15.28 -7.61
N GLN A 177 29.69 14.27 -6.76
CA GLN A 177 28.62 13.68 -5.95
C GLN A 177 27.88 14.70 -5.07
N SER A 178 28.57 15.75 -4.62
CA SER A 178 28.00 16.84 -3.81
C SER A 178 26.84 17.59 -4.47
N ARG A 179 26.63 17.43 -5.78
CA ARG A 179 25.48 18.00 -6.49
C ARG A 179 24.17 17.23 -6.28
N VAL A 180 24.21 16.04 -5.71
CA VAL A 180 23.03 15.20 -5.46
C VAL A 180 22.94 14.81 -4.00
N ASP A 181 21.77 15.05 -3.41
CA ASP A 181 21.40 14.52 -2.11
C ASP A 181 20.38 13.39 -2.34
N VAL A 182 20.86 12.15 -2.33
CA VAL A 182 20.04 10.98 -2.65
C VAL A 182 18.93 10.77 -1.62
N VAL A 183 19.15 11.16 -0.36
CA VAL A 183 18.13 11.08 0.69
C VAL A 183 16.95 11.97 0.30
N LYS A 184 17.20 13.21 -0.15
CA LYS A 184 16.14 14.10 -0.63
C LYS A 184 15.41 13.58 -1.86
N TYR A 185 16.09 12.85 -2.76
CA TYR A 185 15.43 12.20 -3.89
C TYR A 185 14.41 11.18 -3.38
N VAL A 186 14.81 10.29 -2.48
CA VAL A 186 13.93 9.26 -1.89
C VAL A 186 12.78 9.90 -1.11
N ASP A 187 13.05 10.93 -0.32
CA ASP A 187 12.01 11.66 0.42
C ASP A 187 10.98 12.31 -0.52
N THR A 188 11.45 12.93 -1.62
CA THR A 188 10.58 13.51 -2.65
C THR A 188 9.70 12.43 -3.29
N LEU A 189 10.26 11.28 -3.66
CA LEU A 189 9.49 10.16 -4.22
C LEU A 189 8.44 9.65 -3.22
N ASN A 190 8.81 9.50 -1.94
CA ASN A 190 7.91 9.06 -0.87
C ASN A 190 6.78 10.06 -0.59
N GLU A 191 7.03 11.35 -0.76
CA GLU A 191 6.04 12.40 -0.59
C GLU A 191 4.99 12.36 -1.71
N TYR A 192 5.43 12.30 -2.97
CA TYR A 192 4.59 12.57 -4.13
C TYR A 192 4.07 11.35 -4.90
N LEU A 193 4.68 10.16 -4.77
CA LEU A 193 4.25 8.95 -5.51
C LEU A 193 3.33 8.04 -4.70
N ARG A 194 2.27 7.51 -5.31
CA ARG A 194 1.40 6.47 -4.72
C ARG A 194 1.06 5.35 -5.72
N PRO A 195 1.27 4.07 -5.38
CA PRO A 195 1.95 3.57 -4.18
C PRO A 195 3.41 4.05 -4.10
N ARG A 196 4.06 3.86 -2.95
CA ARG A 196 5.48 4.21 -2.81
C ARG A 196 6.30 3.33 -3.76
N VAL A 197 7.24 3.94 -4.47
CA VAL A 197 8.15 3.25 -5.38
C VAL A 197 9.52 3.19 -4.73
N ALA A 198 10.06 1.98 -4.58
CA ALA A 198 11.45 1.80 -4.17
C ALA A 198 12.36 1.98 -5.39
N VAL A 199 13.50 2.65 -5.19
CA VAL A 199 14.52 2.84 -6.23
C VAL A 199 15.89 2.47 -5.67
N SER A 200 16.72 1.87 -6.52
CA SER A 200 18.15 1.64 -6.25
C SER A 200 18.96 2.75 -6.90
N HIS A 201 20.14 3.05 -6.38
CA HIS A 201 21.01 4.08 -6.95
C HIS A 201 22.48 3.65 -6.91
N HIS A 202 23.20 3.96 -7.98
CA HIS A 202 24.60 3.57 -8.17
C HIS A 202 25.42 4.72 -8.74
N TRP A 203 26.59 4.93 -8.17
CA TRP A 203 27.56 5.93 -8.63
C TRP A 203 28.67 5.24 -9.42
N TYR A 204 28.97 5.77 -10.61
CA TYR A 204 30.04 5.29 -11.47
C TYR A 204 31.07 6.39 -11.70
N HIS A 205 32.32 6.13 -11.33
CA HIS A 205 33.41 7.10 -11.44
C HIS A 205 33.93 7.22 -12.88
N ASP A 206 34.18 8.45 -13.34
CA ASP A 206 34.81 8.72 -14.65
C ASP A 206 36.23 9.28 -14.45
N PRO A 207 37.26 8.42 -14.37
CA PRO A 207 38.62 8.89 -14.12
C PRO A 207 39.19 9.73 -15.27
N ALA A 208 38.67 9.58 -16.50
CA ALA A 208 39.16 10.33 -17.66
C ALA A 208 38.68 11.78 -17.65
N ARG A 209 37.52 12.05 -17.01
CA ARG A 209 36.92 13.38 -16.89
C ARG A 209 37.05 13.98 -15.48
N SER A 210 37.48 13.20 -14.50
CA SER A 210 37.91 13.70 -13.19
C SER A 210 39.16 14.57 -13.33
N ALA A 211 39.19 15.70 -12.64
CA ALA A 211 40.34 16.60 -12.58
C ALA A 211 40.96 16.54 -11.18
N ALA A 212 42.19 17.06 -11.02
CA ALA A 212 42.92 17.05 -9.75
C ALA A 212 42.15 17.65 -8.55
N GLU A 213 41.15 18.48 -8.82
CA GLU A 213 40.37 19.20 -7.80
C GLU A 213 38.99 18.58 -7.52
N ALA A 214 38.49 17.68 -8.37
CA ALA A 214 37.18 17.04 -8.15
C ALA A 214 37.00 15.75 -8.97
N ASP A 215 36.58 14.69 -8.28
CA ASP A 215 36.11 13.45 -8.90
C ASP A 215 34.71 13.64 -9.50
N HIS A 216 34.53 13.12 -10.71
CA HIS A 216 33.30 13.22 -11.48
C HIS A 216 32.67 11.85 -11.66
N TYR A 217 31.33 11.80 -11.54
CA TYR A 217 30.56 10.57 -11.55
C TYR A 217 29.32 10.68 -12.44
N TYR A 218 28.82 9.51 -12.83
CA TYR A 218 27.44 9.32 -13.31
C TYR A 218 26.61 8.72 -12.18
N LEU A 219 25.37 9.18 -12.05
CA LEU A 219 24.40 8.59 -11.12
C LEU A 219 23.37 7.81 -11.93
N VAL A 220 23.27 6.51 -11.67
CA VAL A 220 22.20 5.67 -12.23
C VAL A 220 21.16 5.45 -11.15
N ILE A 221 19.91 5.81 -11.44
CA ILE A 221 18.76 5.44 -10.62
C ILE A 221 18.05 4.30 -11.32
N GLU A 222 17.97 3.17 -10.65
CA GLU A 222 17.32 1.97 -11.13
C GLU A 222 15.93 1.87 -10.52
N VAL A 223 14.93 1.78 -11.40
CA VAL A 223 13.51 1.75 -11.05
C VAL A 223 12.97 0.37 -11.41
N GLU A 224 12.46 -0.33 -10.41
CA GLU A 224 11.78 -1.61 -10.62
C GLU A 224 10.31 -1.38 -11.02
N PRO A 225 9.73 -2.27 -11.84
CA PRO A 225 8.31 -2.22 -12.15
C PRO A 225 7.49 -2.46 -10.88
N VAL A 226 6.43 -1.68 -10.69
CA VAL A 226 5.45 -1.96 -9.65
C VAL A 226 4.64 -3.19 -10.06
N PRO A 227 4.42 -4.16 -9.14
CA PRO A 227 3.62 -5.35 -9.42
C PRO A 227 2.24 -4.99 -9.96
N GLU A 228 1.72 -5.80 -10.88
CA GLU A 228 0.42 -5.58 -11.53
C GLU A 228 -0.72 -5.21 -10.56
N PRO A 229 -0.90 -5.87 -9.39
CA PRO A 229 -1.97 -5.53 -8.45
C PRO A 229 -1.84 -4.16 -7.79
N SER A 230 -0.64 -3.58 -7.83
CA SER A 230 -0.33 -2.26 -7.26
C SER A 230 -0.22 -1.17 -8.33
N ARG A 231 -0.38 -1.52 -9.62
CA ARG A 231 -0.45 -0.52 -10.68
C ARG A 231 -1.79 0.22 -10.61
N TYR A 232 -1.83 1.53 -10.86
CA TYR A 232 -0.75 2.38 -11.36
C TYR A 232 -0.15 3.28 -10.27
N VAL A 233 1.10 3.70 -10.47
CA VAL A 233 1.78 4.77 -9.73
C VAL A 233 1.28 6.13 -10.19
N LEU A 234 0.80 6.90 -9.23
CA LEU A 234 0.21 8.22 -9.34
C LEU A 234 1.20 9.26 -8.83
N VAL A 235 1.32 10.40 -9.53
CA VAL A 235 1.98 11.61 -9.02
C VAL A 235 0.91 12.53 -8.45
N ARG A 236 1.01 12.85 -7.15
CA ARG A 236 -0.02 13.59 -6.38
C ARG A 236 -0.01 15.11 -6.54
N ARG A 237 0.82 15.63 -7.43
CA ARG A 237 0.94 17.06 -7.76
C ARG A 237 1.13 17.20 -9.26
N MET A 238 0.63 18.30 -9.80
CA MET A 238 0.92 18.70 -11.17
C MET A 238 1.65 20.04 -11.16
N ILE A 239 2.20 20.41 -12.31
CA ILE A 239 2.82 21.71 -12.52
C ILE A 239 1.92 22.58 -13.40
N ASN A 240 1.80 23.85 -13.03
CA ASN A 240 1.15 24.87 -13.85
C ASN A 240 2.14 25.58 -14.80
N ASP A 241 1.64 26.50 -15.62
CA ASP A 241 2.44 27.29 -16.57
C ASP A 241 3.56 28.13 -15.91
N LYS A 242 3.53 28.30 -14.59
CA LYS A 242 4.54 29.01 -13.81
C LYS A 242 5.54 28.08 -13.12
N GLU A 243 5.56 26.81 -13.52
CA GLU A 243 6.46 25.78 -12.97
C GLU A 243 6.28 25.54 -11.46
N ARG A 244 5.08 25.83 -10.94
CA ARG A 244 4.73 25.64 -9.52
C ARG A 244 3.80 24.47 -9.32
N PHE A 245 3.93 23.82 -8.17
CA PHE A 245 3.00 22.78 -7.80
C PHE A 245 1.58 23.30 -7.62
N VAL A 246 0.64 22.54 -8.16
CA VAL A 246 -0.80 22.66 -7.93
C VAL A 246 -1.35 21.29 -7.54
N ASP A 247 -2.49 21.31 -6.84
CA ASP A 247 -3.24 20.08 -6.58
C ASP A 247 -3.70 19.48 -7.92
N GLY A 248 -3.42 18.20 -8.10
CA GLY A 248 -3.72 17.48 -9.33
C GLY A 248 -3.17 16.06 -9.24
N LEU A 249 -3.59 15.22 -10.17
CA LEU A 249 -3.15 13.84 -10.25
C LEU A 249 -2.78 13.51 -11.69
N ALA A 250 -1.63 12.89 -11.86
CA ALA A 250 -1.16 12.39 -13.13
C ALA A 250 -0.74 10.92 -12.99
N VAL A 251 -0.97 10.15 -14.05
CA VAL A 251 -0.45 8.77 -14.20
C VAL A 251 0.52 8.79 -15.38
N PRO A 252 1.83 8.97 -15.13
CA PRO A 252 2.83 8.89 -16.17
C PRO A 252 2.99 7.43 -16.62
N VAL A 253 2.99 7.20 -17.93
CA VAL A 253 3.16 5.89 -18.55
C VAL A 253 4.26 6.00 -19.58
N ARG A 254 5.23 5.08 -19.54
CA ARG A 254 6.29 5.01 -20.56
C ARG A 254 5.71 4.42 -21.85
N HIS A 255 5.93 5.09 -22.98
CA HIS A 255 5.55 4.60 -24.30
C HIS A 255 6.73 4.78 -25.27
N GLY A 256 7.57 3.75 -25.40
CA GLY A 256 8.86 3.86 -26.08
C GLY A 256 9.83 4.69 -25.25
N ASP A 257 10.52 5.65 -25.87
CA ASP A 257 11.46 6.58 -25.23
C ASP A 257 10.79 7.74 -24.50
N ARG A 258 9.49 7.96 -24.69
CA ARG A 258 8.76 9.08 -24.10
C ARG A 258 7.85 8.68 -22.94
N THR A 259 7.63 9.64 -22.05
CA THR A 259 6.58 9.58 -21.04
C THR A 259 5.32 10.27 -21.58
N VAL A 260 4.20 9.54 -21.57
CA VAL A 260 2.86 10.07 -21.84
C VAL A 260 2.05 10.04 -20.55
N TYR A 261 0.95 10.79 -20.48
CA TYR A 261 0.01 10.69 -19.37
C TYR A 261 -1.15 9.80 -19.77
N MET A 262 -1.59 8.94 -18.87
CA MET A 262 -2.84 8.22 -19.04
C MET A 262 -3.98 9.24 -19.20
N PRO A 263 -4.80 9.11 -20.25
CA PRO A 263 -5.97 9.96 -20.43
C PRO A 263 -6.92 9.88 -19.25
N SER A 264 -7.62 10.99 -18.97
CA SER A 264 -8.55 11.08 -17.83
C SER A 264 -9.69 10.07 -17.90
N GLU A 265 -10.13 9.74 -19.11
CA GLU A 265 -11.16 8.77 -19.44
C GLU A 265 -10.73 7.34 -19.10
N ASP A 266 -9.47 6.99 -19.35
CA ASP A 266 -8.91 5.68 -19.01
C ASP A 266 -8.76 5.56 -17.48
N VAL A 267 -8.29 6.62 -16.82
CA VAL A 267 -8.25 6.68 -15.34
C VAL A 267 -9.66 6.50 -14.77
N TYR A 268 -10.65 7.22 -15.30
CA TYR A 268 -12.05 7.10 -14.89
C TYR A 268 -12.60 5.69 -15.14
N GLN A 269 -12.29 5.09 -16.28
CA GLN A 269 -12.70 3.72 -16.61
C GLN A 269 -12.12 2.71 -15.62
N LEU A 270 -10.81 2.78 -15.34
CA LEU A 270 -10.15 1.90 -14.36
C LEU A 270 -10.75 2.02 -12.97
N ILE A 271 -11.06 3.23 -12.51
CA ILE A 271 -11.72 3.45 -11.22
C ILE A 271 -13.09 2.75 -11.19
N ASN A 272 -13.91 2.94 -12.22
CA ASN A 272 -15.24 2.34 -12.27
C ASN A 272 -15.23 0.84 -12.49
N GLU A 273 -14.24 0.30 -13.21
CA GLU A 273 -14.01 -1.13 -13.32
C GLU A 273 -13.64 -1.73 -11.97
N GLY A 274 -12.75 -1.10 -11.22
CA GLY A 274 -12.42 -1.49 -9.85
C GLY A 274 -13.65 -1.46 -8.93
N VAL A 275 -14.48 -0.41 -9.00
CA VAL A 275 -15.73 -0.31 -8.23
C VAL A 275 -16.72 -1.42 -8.62
N ARG A 276 -16.95 -1.65 -9.91
CA ARG A 276 -17.87 -2.69 -10.39
C ARG A 276 -17.38 -4.10 -10.08
N ALA A 277 -16.10 -4.38 -10.25
CA ALA A 277 -15.51 -5.68 -9.92
C ALA A 277 -15.65 -5.96 -8.42
N ARG A 278 -15.45 -4.94 -7.58
CA ARG A 278 -15.70 -5.00 -6.14
C ARG A 278 -17.16 -5.29 -5.81
N ASP A 279 -18.11 -4.63 -6.48
CA ASP A 279 -19.54 -4.83 -6.26
C ASP A 279 -20.00 -6.23 -6.76
N ALA A 280 -19.48 -6.69 -7.90
CA ALA A 280 -19.76 -8.02 -8.43
C ALA A 280 -19.18 -9.14 -7.54
N ALA A 281 -17.96 -8.94 -7.01
CA ALA A 281 -17.38 -9.83 -6.01
C ALA A 281 -18.23 -9.88 -4.74
N ALA A 282 -18.80 -8.74 -4.30
CA ALA A 282 -19.71 -8.69 -3.16
C ALA A 282 -21.00 -9.48 -3.40
N VAL A 283 -21.55 -9.45 -4.62
CA VAL A 283 -22.75 -10.23 -4.99
C VAL A 283 -22.43 -11.72 -5.08
N GLY A 284 -21.25 -12.10 -5.60
CA GLY A 284 -20.78 -13.49 -5.63
C GLY A 284 -20.58 -14.08 -4.23
N ALA A 285 -19.91 -13.32 -3.35
CA ALA A 285 -19.73 -13.69 -1.93
C ALA A 285 -21.06 -13.72 -1.16
N ALA A 286 -22.10 -13.02 -1.64
CA ALA A 286 -23.41 -13.02 -0.99
C ALA A 286 -24.16 -14.36 -1.07
N LEU A 287 -23.69 -15.31 -1.89
CA LEU A 287 -24.28 -16.64 -2.05
C LEU A 287 -23.61 -17.74 -1.20
N ALA A 288 -22.48 -17.44 -0.55
CA ALA A 288 -21.78 -18.37 0.33
C ALA A 288 -22.34 -18.33 1.78
N PRO A 289 -22.32 -19.47 2.51
CA PRO A 289 -22.70 -19.50 3.92
C PRO A 289 -21.74 -18.65 4.78
N PRO A 290 -22.24 -17.95 5.82
CA PRO A 290 -21.44 -17.15 6.75
C PRO A 290 -20.27 -17.95 7.35
N GLY A 291 -19.05 -17.42 7.28
CA GLY A 291 -17.87 -17.96 7.99
C GLY A 291 -17.06 -19.03 7.27
N ALA A 292 -17.57 -19.68 6.21
CA ALA A 292 -16.82 -20.72 5.48
C ALA A 292 -15.63 -20.15 4.68
N GLU A 293 -15.67 -18.86 4.32
CA GLU A 293 -14.64 -18.20 3.51
C GLU A 293 -13.38 -17.83 4.30
N TRP A 294 -13.46 -17.73 5.63
CA TRP A 294 -12.32 -17.29 6.44
C TRP A 294 -11.33 -18.41 6.78
N GLY A 295 -11.75 -19.68 6.83
CA GLY A 295 -10.98 -20.84 7.33
C GLY A 295 -9.44 -20.72 7.26
N GLU A 296 -8.83 -21.13 6.15
CA GLU A 296 -7.36 -21.10 6.00
C GLU A 296 -6.77 -19.68 6.10
N GLN A 297 -7.51 -18.65 5.68
CA GLN A 297 -7.01 -17.26 5.73
C GLN A 297 -6.86 -16.75 7.16
N ALA A 298 -7.78 -17.13 8.05
CA ALA A 298 -7.77 -16.76 9.45
C ALA A 298 -6.56 -17.37 10.16
N ASP A 299 -6.21 -18.61 9.84
CA ASP A 299 -5.03 -19.30 10.37
C ASP A 299 -3.72 -18.75 9.80
N GLN A 300 -3.66 -18.48 8.49
CA GLN A 300 -2.50 -17.85 7.84
C GLN A 300 -2.12 -16.52 8.50
N VAL A 301 -3.11 -15.74 8.96
CA VAL A 301 -2.84 -14.48 9.67
C VAL A 301 -2.22 -14.72 11.04
N LEU A 302 -2.57 -15.80 11.73
CA LEU A 302 -1.91 -16.17 12.99
C LEU A 302 -0.44 -16.53 12.73
N ASP A 303 -0.18 -17.34 11.70
CA ASP A 303 1.17 -17.77 11.33
C ASP A 303 2.04 -16.58 10.89
N GLU A 304 1.50 -15.66 10.08
CA GLU A 304 2.21 -14.44 9.67
C GLU A 304 2.53 -13.55 10.88
N LEU A 305 1.61 -13.46 11.85
CA LEU A 305 1.82 -12.66 13.05
C LEU A 305 2.88 -13.29 13.97
N GLU A 306 2.91 -14.62 14.11
CA GLU A 306 3.98 -15.33 14.83
C GLU A 306 5.34 -15.08 14.19
N GLN A 307 5.45 -15.34 12.88
CA GLN A 307 6.71 -15.16 12.15
C GLN A 307 7.22 -13.72 12.22
N ARG A 308 6.33 -12.74 12.10
CA ARG A 308 6.71 -11.32 12.11
C ARG A 308 7.11 -10.83 13.50
N GLN A 309 6.67 -11.51 14.55
CA GLN A 309 6.98 -11.17 15.94
C GLN A 309 8.05 -12.06 16.57
N ASP A 310 8.56 -13.05 15.85
CA ASP A 310 9.52 -14.04 16.37
C ASP A 310 8.91 -14.82 17.56
N TRP A 311 7.67 -15.27 17.41
CA TRP A 311 6.88 -15.97 18.44
C TRP A 311 6.68 -17.46 18.16
N GLU A 312 7.31 -18.02 17.14
CA GLU A 312 7.13 -19.41 16.69
C GLU A 312 7.35 -20.42 17.83
N GLU A 313 8.25 -20.11 18.76
CA GLU A 313 8.61 -20.94 19.91
C GLU A 313 7.97 -20.46 21.22
N ALA A 314 7.30 -19.31 21.23
CA ALA A 314 6.70 -18.72 22.44
C ALA A 314 5.27 -19.23 22.64
N PRO A 315 4.80 -19.47 23.88
CA PRO A 315 3.37 -19.69 24.12
C PRO A 315 2.61 -18.39 23.80
N VAL A 316 1.53 -18.46 23.01
CA VAL A 316 0.78 -17.27 22.57
C VAL A 316 -0.73 -17.47 22.74
N LEU A 317 -1.42 -16.41 23.16
CA LEU A 317 -2.87 -16.28 23.08
C LEU A 317 -3.21 -15.25 21.99
N PHE A 318 -4.12 -15.63 21.11
CA PHE A 318 -4.68 -14.80 20.06
C PHE A 318 -6.16 -14.53 20.31
N TRP A 319 -6.57 -13.31 19.94
CA TRP A 319 -7.95 -12.93 19.78
C TRP A 319 -8.16 -12.54 18.32
N GLN A 320 -9.23 -13.06 17.72
CA GLN A 320 -9.54 -12.84 16.33
C GLN A 320 -11.03 -12.56 16.14
N SER A 321 -11.37 -11.59 15.30
CA SER A 321 -12.73 -11.15 15.04
C SER A 321 -12.86 -10.91 13.56
N PHE A 322 -13.88 -11.50 12.96
CA PHE A 322 -14.14 -11.36 11.55
C PHE A 322 -15.64 -11.21 11.28
N PRO A 323 -16.01 -10.36 10.32
CA PRO A 323 -17.39 -10.30 9.86
C PRO A 323 -17.76 -11.63 9.20
N ALA A 324 -19.04 -11.99 9.19
CA ALA A 324 -19.53 -13.18 8.49
C ALA A 324 -19.11 -13.26 7.01
N ARG A 325 -18.80 -12.10 6.40
CA ARG A 325 -18.29 -11.96 5.03
C ARG A 325 -17.17 -10.91 4.99
N PRO A 326 -16.07 -11.16 4.27
CA PRO A 326 -15.03 -10.16 4.04
C PRO A 326 -15.59 -8.87 3.45
N VAL A 327 -15.09 -7.72 3.92
CA VAL A 327 -15.37 -6.42 3.31
C VAL A 327 -14.77 -6.39 1.93
N THR A 328 -15.59 -6.08 0.91
CA THR A 328 -15.08 -5.87 -0.44
C THR A 328 -14.42 -4.49 -0.53
N GLY A 329 -13.09 -4.46 -0.61
CA GLY A 329 -12.28 -3.23 -0.69
C GLY A 329 -11.60 -2.86 0.63
N ILE A 330 -11.37 -1.56 0.84
CA ILE A 330 -10.75 -1.05 2.07
C ILE A 330 -11.84 -0.69 3.08
N LEU A 331 -11.76 -1.28 4.26
CA LEU A 331 -12.62 -0.99 5.40
C LEU A 331 -12.80 0.54 5.60
N PRO A 332 -14.05 1.05 5.65
CA PRO A 332 -14.31 2.47 5.79
C PRO A 332 -13.61 3.09 7.00
N GLY A 333 -12.88 4.18 6.78
CA GLY A 333 -12.16 4.86 7.86
C GLY A 333 -10.93 4.13 8.38
N LEU A 334 -10.47 3.04 7.75
CA LEU A 334 -9.26 2.31 8.15
C LEU A 334 -8.06 3.26 8.30
N HIS A 335 -7.71 3.98 7.24
CA HIS A 335 -6.55 4.89 7.22
C HIS A 335 -6.87 6.33 7.64
N SER A 336 -8.12 6.62 8.04
CA SER A 336 -8.56 7.98 8.30
C SER A 336 -8.04 8.54 9.63
N ASN A 337 -7.75 9.84 9.67
CA ASN A 337 -7.26 10.55 10.86
C ASN A 337 -8.32 10.74 11.96
N ASP A 338 -9.57 10.36 11.69
CA ASP A 338 -10.71 10.30 12.60
C ASP A 338 -11.30 8.88 12.71
N GLY A 339 -10.68 7.89 12.06
CA GLY A 339 -11.14 6.51 12.00
C GLY A 339 -10.30 5.53 12.82
N ILE A 340 -10.14 4.31 12.30
CA ILE A 340 -9.47 3.20 13.01
C ILE A 340 -8.01 3.54 13.31
N LYS A 341 -7.30 4.17 12.36
CA LYS A 341 -5.94 4.66 12.57
C LYS A 341 -5.83 5.58 13.79
N ARG A 342 -6.76 6.51 13.94
CA ARG A 342 -6.81 7.40 15.12
C ARG A 342 -7.09 6.61 16.38
N GLY A 343 -8.06 5.70 16.33
CA GLY A 343 -8.43 4.85 17.45
C GLY A 343 -7.27 4.00 17.97
N LEU A 344 -6.44 3.43 17.08
CA LEU A 344 -5.23 2.71 17.49
C LEU A 344 -4.13 3.64 18.02
N LYS A 345 -3.99 4.85 17.47
CA LYS A 345 -2.98 5.81 17.94
C LYS A 345 -3.32 6.45 19.29
N TYR A 346 -4.60 6.75 19.49
CA TYR A 346 -5.13 7.45 20.66
C TYR A 346 -6.30 6.66 21.25
N GLN A 347 -6.06 5.38 21.51
CA GLN A 347 -7.03 4.51 22.17
C GLN A 347 -7.48 5.14 23.48
N ASP A 348 -8.79 5.12 23.75
CA ASP A 348 -9.29 5.34 25.10
C ASP A 348 -8.88 4.11 25.92
N VAL A 349 -7.68 4.16 26.49
CA VAL A 349 -7.13 3.06 27.29
C VAL A 349 -7.81 3.03 28.65
N LEU A 350 -7.95 1.84 29.23
CA LEU A 350 -8.53 1.67 30.56
C LEU A 350 -7.73 2.45 31.61
N ARG A 351 -6.41 2.37 31.59
CA ARG A 351 -5.54 3.13 32.50
C ARG A 351 -4.20 3.52 31.88
N PRO A 352 -3.57 4.61 32.38
CA PRO A 352 -2.20 4.96 32.00
C PRO A 352 -1.25 3.80 32.33
N SER A 353 -0.34 3.47 31.40
CA SER A 353 0.62 2.37 31.55
C SER A 353 -0.01 0.96 31.69
N GLY A 354 -1.29 0.81 31.34
CA GLY A 354 -1.97 -0.48 31.30
C GLY A 354 -1.54 -1.41 30.15
N PHE A 355 -2.21 -2.54 30.04
CA PHE A 355 -1.98 -3.55 29.01
C PHE A 355 -2.97 -3.35 27.85
N ASN A 356 -2.53 -2.62 26.82
CA ASN A 356 -3.37 -2.25 25.67
C ASN A 356 -2.60 -2.30 24.35
N PHE A 357 -3.30 -1.95 23.26
CA PHE A 357 -2.77 -1.89 21.90
C PHE A 357 -2.65 -0.45 21.36
N GLN A 358 -2.47 0.54 22.23
CA GLN A 358 -2.30 1.93 21.80
C GLN A 358 -0.93 2.15 21.13
N ASP A 359 -0.82 2.90 20.04
CA ASP A 359 0.48 3.33 19.53
C ASP A 359 1.06 4.55 20.25
N SER A 360 1.67 4.32 21.41
CA SER A 360 2.41 5.35 22.17
C SER A 360 3.81 5.64 21.60
N THR A 361 4.28 4.89 20.60
CA THR A 361 5.68 4.92 20.14
C THR A 361 5.86 5.29 18.67
N GLY A 362 4.77 5.56 17.94
CA GLY A 362 4.80 5.84 16.50
C GLY A 362 5.12 4.62 15.63
N ARG A 363 4.84 3.40 16.13
CA ARG A 363 5.10 2.12 15.44
C ARG A 363 3.95 1.64 14.57
N LEU A 364 2.82 2.35 14.56
CA LEU A 364 1.68 2.00 13.71
C LEU A 364 2.06 2.14 12.23
N GLN A 365 2.01 1.02 11.50
CA GLN A 365 2.40 0.94 10.09
C GLN A 365 1.29 0.34 9.22
N THR A 366 1.42 0.51 7.92
CA THR A 366 0.54 -0.14 6.94
C THR A 366 1.13 -1.49 6.56
N LEU A 367 0.33 -2.56 6.62
CA LEU A 367 0.72 -3.92 6.25
C LEU A 367 -0.38 -4.56 5.40
N ASN A 368 -0.05 -4.95 4.16
CA ASN A 368 -0.98 -5.52 3.17
C ASN A 368 -2.26 -4.69 3.04
N GLY A 369 -2.10 -3.36 2.98
CA GLY A 369 -3.22 -2.40 2.97
C GLY A 369 -3.92 -2.20 4.32
N GLY A 370 -3.66 -3.03 5.32
CA GLY A 370 -4.18 -2.96 6.68
C GLY A 370 -3.40 -2.01 7.60
N LEU A 371 -3.79 -1.96 8.87
CA LEU A 371 -3.07 -1.29 9.95
C LEU A 371 -2.50 -2.30 10.92
N TYR A 372 -1.18 -2.27 11.10
CA TYR A 372 -0.45 -3.17 11.97
C TYR A 372 0.30 -2.39 13.03
N LEU A 373 0.15 -2.80 14.29
CA LEU A 373 0.94 -2.33 15.40
C LEU A 373 1.60 -3.52 16.07
N GLY A 374 2.92 -3.61 15.93
CA GLY A 374 3.73 -4.67 16.52
C GLY A 374 4.59 -4.17 17.69
N ARG A 375 4.59 -4.92 18.78
CA ARG A 375 5.53 -4.80 19.90
C ARG A 375 6.05 -6.20 20.21
N THR A 376 7.25 -6.29 20.79
CA THR A 376 7.95 -7.57 21.09
C THR A 376 7.08 -8.62 21.78
N ARG A 377 6.07 -8.20 22.55
CA ARG A 377 5.24 -9.07 23.38
C ARG A 377 3.74 -9.05 23.09
N CYS A 378 3.29 -8.12 22.24
CA CYS A 378 1.92 -8.06 21.78
C CYS A 378 1.79 -7.34 20.44
N ALA A 379 0.80 -7.71 19.65
CA ALA A 379 0.55 -7.09 18.36
C ALA A 379 -0.95 -7.04 18.06
N VAL A 380 -1.36 -6.09 17.23
CA VAL A 380 -2.69 -6.02 16.65
C VAL A 380 -2.60 -5.69 15.17
N TRP A 381 -3.45 -6.33 14.38
CA TRP A 381 -3.57 -6.13 12.95
C TRP A 381 -5.04 -6.03 12.55
N VAL A 382 -5.42 -4.88 11.99
CA VAL A 382 -6.71 -4.66 11.34
C VAL A 382 -6.50 -4.71 9.82
N ARG A 383 -7.03 -5.73 9.16
CA ARG A 383 -6.92 -5.91 7.70
C ARG A 383 -7.95 -5.06 6.93
N PRO A 384 -7.73 -4.81 5.63
CA PRO A 384 -8.68 -4.07 4.78
C PRO A 384 -10.06 -4.72 4.68
N ASP A 385 -10.11 -6.05 4.79
CA ASP A 385 -11.30 -6.89 4.65
C ASP A 385 -12.12 -6.99 5.95
N GLY A 386 -11.71 -6.31 7.01
CA GLY A 386 -12.41 -6.30 8.31
C GLY A 386 -11.92 -7.36 9.29
N LEU A 387 -11.00 -8.26 8.93
CA LEU A 387 -10.40 -9.20 9.88
C LEU A 387 -9.52 -8.44 10.90
N VAL A 388 -9.77 -8.68 12.18
CA VAL A 388 -9.00 -8.10 13.30
C VAL A 388 -8.33 -9.23 14.07
N THR A 389 -7.01 -9.25 14.09
CA THR A 389 -6.23 -10.21 14.86
C THR A 389 -5.35 -9.48 15.85
N ALA A 390 -5.36 -9.90 17.11
CA ALA A 390 -4.38 -9.51 18.09
C ALA A 390 -3.76 -10.74 18.76
N GLY A 391 -2.53 -10.61 19.25
CA GLY A 391 -1.83 -11.67 19.96
C GLY A 391 -0.96 -11.12 21.08
N ALA A 392 -0.74 -11.95 22.09
CA ALA A 392 0.15 -11.65 23.21
C ALA A 392 0.87 -12.92 23.69
N THR A 393 2.17 -12.78 23.98
CA THR A 393 2.96 -13.90 24.49
C THR A 393 2.61 -14.21 25.94
N ALA A 394 2.54 -15.51 26.26
CA ALA A 394 2.30 -16.00 27.60
C ALA A 394 3.61 -16.20 28.37
N THR A 395 4.44 -15.16 28.42
CA THR A 395 5.74 -15.13 29.11
C THR A 395 5.74 -14.13 30.27
N SER A 396 6.81 -14.15 31.07
CA SER A 396 7.08 -13.24 32.20
C SER A 396 7.02 -11.76 31.87
N ASP A 397 7.18 -11.41 30.59
CA ASP A 397 7.20 -10.01 30.15
C ASP A 397 5.81 -9.51 29.73
N MET A 398 4.80 -10.39 29.66
CA MET A 398 3.45 -10.07 29.20
C MET A 398 2.33 -10.80 29.96
N LEU A 399 1.71 -11.86 29.42
CA LEU A 399 0.54 -12.43 30.11
C LEU A 399 0.91 -13.09 31.45
N CYS A 400 2.17 -13.46 31.68
CA CYS A 400 2.67 -13.91 32.99
C CYS A 400 3.38 -12.78 33.77
N TRP A 401 3.12 -11.51 33.43
CA TRP A 401 3.80 -10.37 34.03
C TRP A 401 3.66 -10.34 35.56
N ALA A 402 4.76 -9.97 36.21
CA ALA A 402 4.95 -9.97 37.66
C ALA A 402 4.86 -11.36 38.33
N MET A 403 4.85 -12.45 37.57
CA MET A 403 4.90 -13.82 38.10
C MET A 403 6.33 -14.40 38.05
N ASN A 404 7.35 -13.55 37.98
CA ASN A 404 8.74 -13.88 37.61
C ASN A 404 9.53 -14.70 38.64
N ASP A 405 8.96 -14.98 39.82
CA ASP A 405 9.63 -15.88 40.75
C ASP A 405 9.65 -17.30 40.16
N SER A 406 10.74 -18.03 40.35
CA SER A 406 11.05 -19.28 39.62
C SER A 406 9.94 -20.35 39.71
N ALA A 407 9.11 -20.30 40.75
CA ALA A 407 7.96 -21.18 40.95
C ALA A 407 6.72 -20.83 40.11
N TRP A 408 6.61 -19.61 39.58
CA TRP A 408 5.38 -19.08 38.97
C TRP A 408 5.58 -18.41 37.61
N ALA A 409 6.78 -18.47 37.03
CA ALA A 409 7.08 -17.83 35.74
C ALA A 409 6.17 -18.29 34.58
N GLN A 410 5.43 -19.39 34.77
CA GLN A 410 4.48 -19.93 33.80
C GLN A 410 3.02 -19.62 34.09
N ARG A 411 2.75 -18.89 35.18
CA ARG A 411 1.41 -18.57 35.63
C ARG A 411 0.92 -17.30 34.95
N LEU A 412 -0.24 -17.37 34.31
CA LEU A 412 -0.93 -16.22 33.76
C LEU A 412 -1.38 -15.28 34.88
N ASN A 413 -1.14 -14.00 34.69
CA ASN A 413 -1.66 -12.93 35.51
C ASN A 413 -3.10 -12.62 35.07
N VAL A 414 -4.06 -12.93 35.95
CA VAL A 414 -5.50 -12.76 35.69
C VAL A 414 -5.84 -11.32 35.30
N HIS A 415 -5.22 -10.33 35.95
CA HIS A 415 -5.46 -8.92 35.65
C HIS A 415 -5.01 -8.59 34.23
N VAL A 416 -3.81 -9.03 33.83
CA VAL A 416 -3.26 -8.78 32.48
C VAL A 416 -4.10 -9.46 31.41
N LEU A 417 -4.45 -10.72 31.63
CA LEU A 417 -5.29 -11.49 30.72
C LEU A 417 -6.64 -10.79 30.49
N THR A 418 -7.28 -10.33 31.57
CA THR A 418 -8.59 -9.69 31.53
C THR A 418 -8.54 -8.32 30.87
N GLU A 419 -7.57 -7.48 31.25
CA GLU A 419 -7.37 -6.14 30.69
C GLU A 419 -7.10 -6.20 29.18
N MET A 420 -6.20 -7.09 28.74
CA MET A 420 -5.90 -7.27 27.31
C MET A 420 -7.08 -7.78 26.51
N THR A 421 -7.82 -8.75 27.07
CA THR A 421 -9.00 -9.31 26.41
C THR A 421 -10.03 -8.20 26.19
N LEU A 422 -10.31 -7.37 27.21
CA LEU A 422 -11.25 -6.27 27.06
C LEU A 422 -10.74 -5.18 26.09
N GLU A 423 -9.46 -4.82 26.14
CA GLU A 423 -8.90 -3.84 25.21
C GLU A 423 -8.94 -4.31 23.75
N TYR A 424 -8.83 -5.62 23.51
CA TYR A 424 -9.06 -6.21 22.20
C TYR A 424 -10.51 -5.99 21.73
N PHE A 425 -11.50 -6.38 22.52
CA PHE A 425 -12.91 -6.25 22.14
C PHE A 425 -13.37 -4.78 22.03
N ARG A 426 -12.78 -3.87 22.82
CA ARG A 426 -12.98 -2.41 22.62
C ARG A 426 -12.51 -1.97 21.23
N ILE A 427 -11.46 -2.57 20.68
CA ILE A 427 -11.02 -2.32 19.31
C ILE A 427 -11.99 -3.00 18.32
N ALA A 428 -12.23 -4.29 18.47
CA ALA A 428 -13.08 -5.05 17.56
C ALA A 428 -14.49 -4.44 17.48
N ASP A 429 -15.19 -4.27 18.59
CA ASP A 429 -16.62 -3.97 18.61
C ASP A 429 -16.94 -2.48 18.59
N ARG A 430 -16.09 -1.61 19.16
CA ARG A 430 -16.31 -0.14 19.10
C ARG A 430 -15.65 0.50 17.89
N LEU A 431 -14.50 0.00 17.43
CA LEU A 431 -13.76 0.62 16.33
C LEU A 431 -13.96 -0.08 14.99
N VAL A 432 -14.12 -1.39 14.91
CA VAL A 432 -14.13 -2.09 13.60
C VAL A 432 -15.55 -2.54 13.22
N ALA A 433 -16.25 -3.26 14.10
CA ALA A 433 -17.57 -3.82 13.85
C ALA A 433 -18.61 -2.81 13.33
N PRO A 434 -18.70 -1.56 13.85
CA PRO A 434 -19.70 -0.60 13.38
C PRO A 434 -19.50 -0.14 11.92
N ARG A 435 -18.37 -0.49 11.30
CA ARG A 435 -18.01 -0.13 9.92
C ARG A 435 -18.29 -1.26 8.92
N VAL A 436 -18.72 -2.42 9.39
CA VAL A 436 -19.04 -3.58 8.54
C VAL A 436 -20.46 -4.04 8.84
N ALA A 437 -21.25 -4.20 7.78
CA ALA A 437 -22.62 -4.68 7.93
C ALA A 437 -22.64 -6.20 8.15
N GLY A 438 -23.55 -6.64 9.01
CA GLY A 438 -23.83 -8.06 9.23
C GLY A 438 -23.26 -8.59 10.55
N PRO A 439 -23.51 -9.88 10.82
CA PRO A 439 -23.05 -10.52 12.04
C PRO A 439 -21.54 -10.71 12.03
N TRP A 440 -20.96 -10.71 13.22
CA TRP A 440 -19.54 -10.96 13.45
C TRP A 440 -19.35 -12.28 14.18
N GLN A 441 -18.16 -12.86 14.02
CA GLN A 441 -17.69 -13.95 14.86
C GLN A 441 -16.39 -13.54 15.55
N HIS A 442 -16.26 -14.01 16.77
CA HIS A 442 -15.05 -13.94 17.57
C HIS A 442 -14.44 -15.34 17.70
N ARG A 443 -13.13 -15.35 17.91
CA ARG A 443 -12.32 -16.55 18.05
C ARG A 443 -11.19 -16.28 19.01
N VAL A 444 -10.92 -17.23 19.91
CA VAL A 444 -9.70 -17.26 20.72
C VAL A 444 -8.88 -18.48 20.35
N VAL A 445 -7.58 -18.28 20.17
CA VAL A 445 -6.65 -19.36 19.85
C VAL A 445 -5.46 -19.31 20.81
N THR A 446 -5.15 -20.41 21.48
CA THR A 446 -3.88 -20.58 22.20
C THR A 446 -2.98 -21.55 21.45
N ARG A 447 -1.67 -21.32 21.48
CA ARG A 447 -0.65 -22.23 20.96
C ARG A 447 0.47 -22.41 21.98
N ARG A 448 0.98 -23.64 22.12
CA ARG A 448 2.10 -24.02 22.99
C ARG A 448 1.81 -23.82 24.49
N PHE A 449 0.56 -23.99 24.92
CA PHE A 449 0.15 -23.73 26.31
C PHE A 449 0.42 -24.90 27.27
N GLN A 450 0.57 -26.13 26.78
CA GLN A 450 0.81 -27.30 27.63
C GLN A 450 2.31 -27.60 27.69
N GLY A 451 2.99 -27.73 26.54
CA GLY A 451 4.45 -27.82 26.35
C GLY A 451 5.30 -28.52 27.43
N ASP A 452 6.60 -28.23 27.44
CA ASP A 452 7.50 -28.67 28.54
C ASP A 452 7.30 -27.85 29.82
N ARG A 453 6.75 -26.64 29.65
CA ARG A 453 6.49 -25.67 30.71
C ARG A 453 5.03 -25.23 30.58
N PRO A 454 4.07 -25.95 31.16
CA PRO A 454 2.66 -25.63 30.99
C PRO A 454 2.33 -24.25 31.54
N ARG A 455 1.52 -23.50 30.79
CA ARG A 455 0.84 -22.33 31.34
C ARG A 455 -0.09 -22.78 32.44
N SER A 456 -0.17 -21.99 33.50
CA SER A 456 -1.16 -22.20 34.54
C SER A 456 -1.97 -20.95 34.80
N LEU A 457 -3.20 -21.11 35.25
CA LEU A 457 -4.09 -20.03 35.63
C LEU A 457 -4.67 -20.36 37.00
N GLY A 458 -4.74 -19.37 37.88
CA GLY A 458 -5.43 -19.49 39.15
C GLY A 458 -6.84 -18.89 39.09
N PRO A 459 -7.71 -19.21 40.06
CA PRO A 459 -9.09 -18.72 40.15
C PRO A 459 -9.21 -17.21 40.41
N GLY A 460 -8.18 -16.39 40.16
CA GLY A 460 -8.21 -14.96 40.50
C GLY A 460 -8.19 -14.67 42.01
N GLY A 461 -8.01 -13.39 42.35
CA GLY A 461 -7.88 -12.88 43.71
C GLY A 461 -7.19 -11.51 43.72
N SER A 462 -7.31 -10.75 44.80
CA SER A 462 -6.60 -9.47 44.93
C SER A 462 -5.28 -9.64 45.69
N GLY A 463 -4.23 -8.94 45.23
CA GLY A 463 -2.92 -8.93 45.89
C GLY A 463 -2.33 -10.33 46.11
N LEU A 464 -1.86 -10.61 47.33
CA LEU A 464 -1.24 -11.88 47.73
C LEU A 464 -2.09 -13.12 47.47
N GLN A 465 -3.42 -13.00 47.46
CA GLN A 465 -4.32 -14.14 47.27
C GLN A 465 -4.24 -14.70 45.84
N ALA A 466 -3.97 -13.84 44.84
CA ALA A 466 -3.71 -14.27 43.47
C ALA A 466 -2.41 -15.07 43.33
N PHE A 467 -1.43 -14.82 44.21
CA PHE A 467 -0.14 -15.53 44.20
C PHE A 467 -0.21 -16.86 44.95
N LEU A 468 -1.02 -16.94 46.00
CA LEU A 468 -1.10 -18.11 46.90
C LEU A 468 -2.16 -19.13 46.49
N SER A 469 -3.07 -18.83 45.56
CA SER A 469 -4.12 -19.76 45.14
C SER A 469 -3.58 -20.90 44.27
N ASP A 470 -4.21 -22.07 44.35
CA ASP A 470 -3.89 -23.20 43.49
C ASP A 470 -4.13 -22.83 42.02
N ALA A 471 -3.10 -22.97 41.18
CA ALA A 471 -3.20 -22.77 39.75
C ALA A 471 -3.36 -24.10 39.03
N SER A 472 -4.28 -24.14 38.08
CA SER A 472 -4.48 -25.28 37.19
C SER A 472 -3.61 -25.11 35.95
N ALA A 473 -2.95 -26.17 35.51
CA ALA A 473 -2.25 -26.19 34.22
C ALA A 473 -3.24 -26.21 33.05
N ALA A 474 -2.83 -25.69 31.90
CA ALA A 474 -3.60 -25.81 30.66
C ALA A 474 -3.81 -27.28 30.31
N SER A 475 -5.04 -27.64 29.95
CA SER A 475 -5.43 -29.02 29.61
C SER A 475 -5.02 -29.45 28.20
N ALA A 476 -4.71 -28.50 27.32
CA ALA A 476 -4.32 -28.74 25.94
C ALA A 476 -3.24 -27.77 25.47
N ASP A 477 -2.41 -28.20 24.52
CA ASP A 477 -1.35 -27.36 23.94
C ASP A 477 -1.89 -26.31 22.97
N SER A 478 -2.94 -26.67 22.24
CA SER A 478 -3.71 -25.79 21.35
C SER A 478 -5.17 -25.76 21.80
N TRP A 479 -5.78 -24.58 21.71
CA TRP A 479 -7.17 -24.35 22.05
C TRP A 479 -7.75 -23.38 21.06
N ASP A 480 -8.83 -23.74 20.38
CA ASP A 480 -9.45 -22.91 19.35
C ASP A 480 -10.96 -22.92 19.54
N GLN A 481 -11.50 -21.76 19.90
CA GLN A 481 -12.92 -21.61 20.21
C GLN A 481 -13.48 -20.39 19.51
N SER A 482 -14.59 -20.57 18.80
CA SER A 482 -15.29 -19.51 18.07
C SER A 482 -16.72 -19.32 18.54
N TRP A 483 -17.25 -18.10 18.46
CA TRP A 483 -18.63 -17.78 18.82
C TRP A 483 -19.16 -16.53 18.09
N PRO A 484 -20.49 -16.36 17.98
CA PRO A 484 -21.07 -15.14 17.44
C PRO A 484 -20.82 -13.94 18.36
N ALA A 485 -20.48 -12.79 17.77
CA ALA A 485 -20.31 -11.54 18.50
C ALA A 485 -21.64 -11.01 19.06
N ASP A 486 -21.61 -10.52 20.30
CA ASP A 486 -22.72 -9.76 20.90
C ASP A 486 -22.69 -8.29 20.44
N GLY A 487 -21.49 -7.74 20.24
CA GLY A 487 -21.24 -6.34 19.89
C GLY A 487 -21.11 -5.41 21.10
N ASP A 488 -21.05 -5.97 22.31
CA ASP A 488 -20.76 -5.28 23.57
C ASP A 488 -19.38 -5.77 24.05
N PRO A 489 -18.34 -4.91 24.05
CA PRO A 489 -16.98 -5.33 24.38
C PRO A 489 -16.84 -6.03 25.72
N GLU A 490 -17.62 -5.63 26.73
CA GLU A 490 -17.55 -6.20 28.05
C GLU A 490 -18.18 -7.59 28.12
N ARG A 491 -19.24 -7.85 27.33
CA ARG A 491 -19.88 -9.18 27.18
C ARG A 491 -19.02 -10.10 26.32
N ASP A 492 -18.50 -9.61 25.21
CA ASP A 492 -17.65 -10.40 24.32
C ASP A 492 -16.31 -10.74 24.98
N ALA A 493 -15.75 -9.84 25.80
CA ALA A 493 -14.60 -10.13 26.64
C ALA A 493 -14.90 -11.19 27.71
N TYR A 494 -16.07 -11.13 28.36
CA TYR A 494 -16.50 -12.17 29.29
C TYR A 494 -16.58 -13.54 28.60
N GLU A 495 -17.20 -13.59 27.42
CA GLU A 495 -17.41 -14.83 26.66
C GLU A 495 -16.07 -15.43 26.17
N ALA A 496 -15.09 -14.59 25.82
CA ALA A 496 -13.72 -15.01 25.56
C ALA A 496 -13.04 -15.60 26.82
N LEU A 497 -13.20 -14.95 27.97
CA LEU A 497 -12.63 -15.42 29.23
C LEU A 497 -13.27 -16.74 29.69
N VAL A 498 -14.57 -16.96 29.47
CA VAL A 498 -15.22 -18.26 29.70
C VAL A 498 -14.45 -19.38 28.98
N ARG A 499 -14.15 -19.18 27.69
CA ARG A 499 -13.43 -20.15 26.86
C ARG A 499 -11.99 -20.35 27.30
N VAL A 500 -11.31 -19.27 27.68
CA VAL A 500 -9.92 -19.34 28.16
C VAL A 500 -9.86 -20.02 29.53
N TYR A 501 -10.75 -19.70 30.47
CA TYR A 501 -10.80 -20.33 31.79
C TYR A 501 -11.12 -21.83 31.71
N ALA A 502 -11.99 -22.22 30.76
CA ALA A 502 -12.30 -23.63 30.50
C ALA A 502 -11.05 -24.46 30.13
N LEU A 503 -10.07 -23.87 29.42
CA LEU A 503 -8.79 -24.53 29.12
C LEU A 503 -8.04 -24.96 30.39
N PHE A 504 -8.25 -24.27 31.51
CA PHE A 504 -7.63 -24.55 32.81
C PHE A 504 -8.58 -25.27 33.78
N GLY A 505 -9.77 -25.67 33.33
CA GLY A 505 -10.79 -26.28 34.21
C GLY A 505 -11.30 -25.34 35.31
N LEU A 506 -11.27 -24.03 35.07
CA LEU A 506 -11.72 -23.01 36.01
C LEU A 506 -13.05 -22.40 35.55
N ASP A 507 -13.81 -21.87 36.51
CA ASP A 507 -15.00 -21.07 36.26
C ASP A 507 -14.61 -19.59 36.18
N VAL A 508 -15.07 -18.89 35.14
CA VAL A 508 -14.75 -17.46 34.92
C VAL A 508 -15.28 -16.56 36.06
N SER A 509 -16.32 -16.99 36.77
CA SER A 509 -16.90 -16.26 37.92
C SER A 509 -15.91 -16.08 39.07
N THR A 510 -14.80 -16.82 39.05
CA THR A 510 -13.71 -16.65 40.01
C THR A 510 -12.84 -15.41 39.71
N ASN A 511 -12.88 -14.89 38.48
CA ASN A 511 -12.16 -13.68 38.08
C ASN A 511 -12.71 -12.43 38.82
N PRO A 512 -11.88 -11.68 39.57
CA PRO A 512 -12.33 -10.52 40.34
C PRO A 512 -12.80 -9.34 39.47
N ASP A 513 -12.40 -9.29 38.21
CA ASP A 513 -12.77 -8.22 37.27
C ASP A 513 -14.04 -8.55 36.48
N VAL A 514 -14.64 -9.72 36.71
CA VAL A 514 -15.91 -10.13 36.11
C VAL A 514 -17.07 -9.81 37.06
N ASP A 515 -18.14 -9.29 36.50
CA ASP A 515 -19.42 -9.10 37.18
C ASP A 515 -20.55 -9.69 36.33
N SER A 516 -21.13 -10.78 36.85
CA SER A 516 -22.20 -11.53 36.19
C SER A 516 -21.76 -12.04 34.81
N ASP A 517 -22.21 -11.40 33.73
CA ASP A 517 -21.95 -11.77 32.33
C ASP A 517 -21.07 -10.76 31.58
N ARG A 518 -20.32 -9.92 32.32
CA ARG A 518 -19.50 -8.82 31.76
C ARG A 518 -18.18 -8.64 32.49
N VAL A 519 -17.18 -8.13 31.78
CA VAL A 519 -15.96 -7.58 32.40
C VAL A 519 -16.20 -6.14 32.88
N SER A 520 -15.83 -5.83 34.10
CA SER A 520 -16.02 -4.50 34.70
C SER A 520 -14.92 -3.54 34.28
N GLU A 521 -15.25 -2.57 33.40
CA GLU A 521 -14.34 -1.47 33.08
C GLU A 521 -13.95 -0.69 34.34
N GLU A 522 -14.91 -0.39 35.21
CA GLU A 522 -14.68 0.40 36.43
C GLU A 522 -13.60 -0.22 37.33
N ARG A 523 -13.65 -1.53 37.54
CA ARG A 523 -12.64 -2.24 38.36
C ARG A 523 -11.27 -2.17 37.70
N LEU A 524 -11.18 -2.42 36.40
CA LEU A 524 -9.90 -2.36 35.66
C LEU A 524 -9.30 -0.95 35.63
N ARG A 525 -10.13 0.11 35.66
CA ARG A 525 -9.66 1.50 35.76
C ARG A 525 -9.19 1.89 37.16
N ALA A 526 -9.66 1.19 38.20
CA ALA A 526 -9.36 1.48 39.60
C ALA A 526 -8.04 0.86 40.11
N THR A 527 -7.53 -0.16 39.41
CA THR A 527 -6.26 -0.86 39.70
C THR A 527 -5.06 -0.12 39.14
#